data_AF-A0ABC8KRL5-F1
#
_entry.id   AF-A0ABC8KRL5-F1
#
_cell.length_a   1.000
_cell.length_b   1.000
_cell.length_c   1.000
_cell.angle_alpha   90.00
_cell.angle_beta   90.00
_cell.angle_gamma   90.00
#
_symmetry.space_group_name_H-M   'P 1'
#
loop_
_entity.id
_entity.type
_entity.pdbx_description
1 polymer ?
#
loop_
_entity_poly.entity_id
_entity_poly.type
_entity_poly.pdbx_seq_one_letter_code
_entity_poly.pdbx_strand_id
1 'polypeptide(L)' 'TLSTRSLFVQAARTRRSGGEAAKRPNMESCKQRINTHKRPFLLNVFFYRKFIHPKVMHRPTRKLNSVSITNT' A
#
# COMPACT_ATOMS: atom_id res chain seq x y z
N THR A 1 35.06 18.59 3.52
CA THR A 1 34.99 17.12 3.68
C THR A 1 33.64 16.76 4.26
N LEU A 2 32.74 16.20 3.44
CA LEU A 2 31.40 15.79 3.88
C LEU A 2 31.52 14.70 4.94
N SER A 3 31.12 15.01 6.17
CA SER A 3 31.17 14.11 7.33
C SER A 3 30.41 12.83 7.03
N THR A 4 31.13 11.72 6.86
CA THR A 4 30.60 10.37 6.59
C THR A 4 29.48 9.95 7.56
N ARG A 5 29.43 10.54 8.77
CA ARG A 5 28.36 10.30 9.76
C ARG A 5 26.99 10.80 9.32
N SER A 6 26.87 11.94 8.62
CA SER A 6 25.55 12.46 8.19
C SER A 6 24.95 11.61 7.06
N LEU A 7 25.79 11.10 6.16
CA LEU A 7 25.40 10.16 5.11
C LEU A 7 25.00 8.80 5.69
N PHE A 8 25.72 8.28 6.68
CA PHE A 8 25.36 7.04 7.36
C PHE A 8 24.03 7.16 8.11
N VAL A 9 23.76 8.30 8.75
CA VAL A 9 22.51 8.53 9.49
C VAL A 9 21.31 8.75 8.56
N GLN A 10 21.50 9.41 7.40
CA GLN A 10 20.46 9.48 6.36
C GLN A 10 20.21 8.13 5.70
N ALA A 11 21.26 7.36 5.37
CA ALA A 11 21.15 6.02 4.78
C ALA A 11 20.62 4.98 5.78
N ALA A 12 20.82 5.16 7.08
CA ALA A 12 20.23 4.31 8.11
C ALA A 12 18.71 4.50 8.27
N ARG A 13 18.16 5.61 7.78
CA ARG A 13 16.70 5.91 7.85
C ARG A 13 15.88 5.17 6.79
N THR A 14 16.49 4.63 5.75
CA THR A 14 15.77 3.92 4.67
C THR A 14 15.74 2.39 4.83
N ARG A 15 16.45 1.82 5.82
CA ARG A 15 16.48 0.36 6.06
C ARG A 15 15.58 -0.14 7.19
N ARG A 16 15.13 0.71 8.12
CA ARG A 16 14.28 0.31 9.27
C ARG A 16 12.76 0.42 9.03
N SER A 17 12.29 0.88 7.87
CA SER A 17 10.85 1.14 7.67
C SER A 17 10.02 -0.05 7.19
N GLY A 18 10.63 -1.14 6.70
CA GLY A 18 9.89 -2.31 6.18
C GLY A 18 9.67 -3.43 7.20
N GLY A 19 10.72 -3.82 7.93
CA GLY A 19 10.69 -4.97 8.83
C GLY A 19 9.95 -4.74 10.16
N GLU A 20 9.95 -3.51 10.68
CA GLU A 20 9.23 -3.16 11.92
C GLU A 20 7.71 -3.22 11.72
N ALA A 21 7.22 -2.85 10.53
CA ALA A 21 5.81 -2.93 10.13
C ALA A 21 5.33 -4.37 9.96
N ALA A 22 6.22 -5.29 9.55
CA ALA A 22 5.92 -6.72 9.51
C ALA A 22 5.85 -7.34 10.92
N LYS A 23 6.64 -6.83 11.88
CA LYS A 23 6.64 -7.29 13.28
C LYS A 23 5.46 -6.76 14.09
N ARG A 24 4.87 -5.63 13.70
CA ARG A 24 3.66 -5.06 14.30
C ARG A 24 2.50 -5.17 13.32
N PRO A 25 1.80 -6.33 13.27
CA PRO A 25 0.62 -6.41 12.43
C PRO A 25 -0.35 -5.31 12.85
N ASN A 26 -0.79 -4.50 11.88
CA ASN A 26 -1.84 -3.52 12.11
C ASN A 26 -3.04 -4.24 12.73
N MET A 27 -3.29 -3.99 14.02
CA MET A 27 -4.42 -4.59 14.72
C MET A 27 -5.69 -3.92 14.22
N GLU A 28 -6.29 -4.52 13.20
CA GLU A 28 -7.59 -4.07 12.71
C GLU A 28 -8.62 -4.18 13.83
N SER A 29 -9.32 -3.08 14.09
CA SER A 29 -10.42 -3.04 15.06
C SER A 29 -11.57 -3.97 14.64
N CYS A 30 -12.39 -4.40 15.60
CA CYS A 30 -13.57 -5.25 15.31
C CYS A 30 -14.47 -4.63 14.21
N LYS A 31 -14.68 -3.31 14.25
CA LYS A 31 -15.42 -2.57 13.23
C LYS A 31 -14.78 -2.67 11.83
N GLN A 32 -13.46 -2.63 11.74
CA GLN A 32 -12.73 -2.78 10.47
C GLN A 32 -12.88 -4.19 9.92
N ARG A 33 -12.78 -5.23 10.76
CA ARG A 33 -12.98 -6.63 10.33
C ARG A 33 -14.37 -6.86 9.75
N ILE A 34 -15.42 -6.36 10.41
CA ILE A 34 -16.80 -6.47 9.92
C ILE A 34 -16.96 -5.74 8.58
N ASN A 35 -16.41 -4.53 8.45
CA ASN A 35 -16.46 -3.77 7.20
C ASN A 35 -15.72 -4.50 6.07
N THR A 36 -14.53 -5.05 6.36
CA THR A 36 -13.75 -5.88 5.45
C THR A 36 -14.52 -7.13 5.01
N HIS A 37 -15.29 -7.76 5.90
CA HIS A 37 -16.11 -8.93 5.58
C HIS A 37 -17.37 -8.58 4.77
N LYS A 38 -18.07 -7.49 5.11
CA LYS A 38 -19.29 -7.04 4.42
C LYS A 38 -19.00 -6.38 3.06
N ARG A 39 -17.80 -5.81 2.88
CA ARG A 39 -17.36 -5.13 1.64
C ARG A 39 -15.97 -5.63 1.26
N PRO A 40 -15.86 -6.87 0.76
CA PRO A 40 -14.56 -7.51 0.52
C PRO A 40 -13.81 -6.90 -0.66
N PHE A 41 -14.49 -6.24 -1.60
CA PHE A 41 -13.88 -5.63 -2.76
C PHE A 41 -13.80 -4.10 -2.62
N LEU A 42 -12.68 -3.54 -3.04
CA LEU A 42 -12.47 -2.10 -3.19
C LEU A 42 -12.12 -1.82 -4.64
N LEU A 43 -13.00 -1.10 -5.34
CA LEU A 43 -12.73 -0.57 -6.67
C LEU A 43 -12.12 0.83 -6.53
N ASN A 44 -10.86 0.98 -6.95
CA ASN A 44 -10.19 2.27 -7.05
C ASN A 44 -10.00 2.59 -8.53
N VAL A 45 -10.57 3.67 -9.01
CA VAL A 45 -10.40 4.12 -10.41
C VAL A 45 -9.43 5.30 -10.42
N PHE A 46 -8.30 5.13 -11.10
CA PHE A 46 -7.31 6.19 -11.28
C PHE A 46 -7.50 6.83 -12.65
N PHE A 47 -7.69 8.14 -12.66
CA PHE A 47 -7.84 8.92 -13.88
C PHE A 47 -6.49 9.56 -14.23
N TYR A 48 -5.93 9.19 -15.37
CA TYR A 48 -4.80 9.86 -15.97
C TYR A 48 -5.29 10.70 -17.16
N ARG A 49 -4.49 11.69 -17.59
CA ARG A 49 -4.85 12.59 -18.71
C ARG A 49 -5.24 11.84 -19.99
N LYS A 50 -4.69 10.65 -20.22
CA LYS A 50 -4.91 9.85 -21.43
C LYS A 50 -5.59 8.51 -21.17
N PHE A 51 -5.48 7.95 -19.96
CA PHE A 51 -5.90 6.58 -19.67
C PHE A 51 -6.67 6.48 -18.35
N ILE A 52 -7.56 5.51 -18.24
CA ILE A 52 -8.29 5.20 -17.00
C ILE A 52 -7.84 3.83 -16.52
N HIS A 53 -7.37 3.77 -15.27
CA HIS A 53 -6.87 2.54 -14.66
C HIS A 53 -7.79 2.16 -13.50
N PRO A 54 -8.81 1.31 -13.73
CA PRO A 54 -9.51 0.65 -12.64
C PRO A 54 -8.61 -0.41 -11.99
N LYS A 55 -8.63 -0.43 -10.66
CA LYS A 55 -7.89 -1.35 -9.80
C LYS A 55 -8.85 -1.96 -8.79
N VAL A 56 -9.04 -3.28 -8.86
CA VAL A 56 -9.89 -4.01 -7.89
C VAL A 56 -9.00 -4.70 -6.87
N MET A 57 -9.15 -4.31 -5.61
CA MET A 57 -8.41 -4.88 -4.48
C MET A 57 -9.35 -5.71 -3.59
N HIS A 58 -8.92 -6.91 -3.18
CA HIS A 58 -9.60 -7.68 -2.16
C HIS A 58 -9.12 -7.25 -0.77
N ARG A 59 -9.97 -6.60 0.02
CA ARG A 59 -9.62 -6.02 1.33
C ARG A 59 -9.09 -7.05 2.35
N PRO A 60 -9.68 -8.26 2.51
CA PRO A 60 -9.19 -9.23 3.49
C PRO A 60 -7.76 -9.72 3.23
N THR A 61 -7.42 -9.99 1.98
CA THR A 61 -6.07 -10.48 1.62
C THR A 61 -5.13 -9.36 1.16
N ARG A 62 -5.68 -8.16 0.98
CA ARG A 62 -5.05 -6.99 0.34
C ARG A 62 -4.39 -7.33 -1.01
N LYS A 63 -4.83 -8.42 -1.65
CA LYS A 63 -4.37 -8.85 -2.96
C LYS A 63 -5.08 -8.04 -4.05
N LEU A 64 -4.35 -7.81 -5.12
CA LEU A 64 -4.85 -7.21 -6.34
C LEU A 64 -5.49 -8.30 -7.19
N ASN A 65 -6.78 -8.19 -7.47
CA ASN A 65 -7.51 -9.24 -8.21
C ASN A 65 -7.51 -8.95 -9.72
N SER A 66 -7.61 -7.68 -10.12
CA SER A 66 -7.56 -7.30 -11.54
C SER A 66 -7.10 -5.86 -11.73
N VAL A 67 -6.28 -5.66 -12.78
CA VAL A 67 -5.91 -4.35 -13.32
C VAL A 67 -6.35 -4.38 -14.77
N SER A 68 -7.15 -3.41 -15.18
CA SER A 68 -7.33 -3.12 -16.60
C SER A 68 -6.88 -1.70 -16.87
N ILE A 69 -6.40 -1.47 -18.09
CA ILE A 69 -5.96 -0.18 -18.57
C ILE A 69 -6.74 0.04 -19.86
N THR A 70 -7.52 1.10 -19.92
CA THR A 70 -8.08 1.53 -21.20
C THR A 70 -7.01 2.37 -21.89
N ASN A 71 -6.34 1.77 -22.88
CA ASN A 71 -5.60 2.54 -23.88
C ASN A 71 -6.62 3.05 -24.89
N THR A 72 -6.87 4.35 -24.86
CA THR A 72 -7.62 5.06 -25.90
C THR A 72 -6.81 5.19 -27.17
#